data_AF-F0H115-F1
#
_entry.id   AF-F0H115-F1
#
_cell.length_a   1.000
_cell.length_b   1.000
_cell.length_c   1.000
_cell.angle_alpha   90.00
_cell.angle_beta   90.00
_cell.angle_gamma   90.00
#
_symmetry.space_group_name_H-M   'P 1'
#
loop_
_entity.id
_entity.type
_entity.pdbx_description
1 polymer ?
#
loop_
_entity_poly.entity_id
_entity_poly.type
_entity_poly.pdbx_seq_one_letter_code
_entity_poly.pdbx_strand_id
1 'polypeptide(L)'
;MKIDLVYRRLVTSDLIENKDIGKNLIDSYLNDEVMTIGSFRSTLFYTKDIFRILRLKESQKILSEKENEFIKKHIPYTEKFDYQKDKEKILEEKDKYILKPIQGYASHGIYVGKEHDKKEFEKILDQIKDKDYIYQEYYTVKPIKFIKMEDDKAKLEDFSFVTGLFAYNKKFISPYMRIGNAALISSARQYYVVSSLKIREK
;
A
#
# COMPACT_ATOMS: atom_id res chain seq x y z
N MET A 1 -31.38 -7.72 -18.40
CA MET A 1 -31.32 -6.36 -17.82
C MET A 1 -30.17 -5.64 -18.49
N LYS A 2 -30.34 -4.39 -18.94
CA LYS A 2 -29.25 -3.58 -19.48
C LYS A 2 -28.47 -2.96 -18.32
N ILE A 3 -27.14 -3.02 -18.36
CA ILE A 3 -26.24 -2.39 -17.39
C ILE A 3 -25.30 -1.49 -18.18
N ASP A 4 -25.33 -0.18 -17.91
CA ASP A 4 -24.43 0.77 -18.57
C ASP A 4 -23.17 1.06 -17.72
N LEU A 5 -23.26 0.86 -16.40
CA LEU A 5 -22.19 1.16 -15.45
C LEU A 5 -22.05 0.10 -14.36
N VAL A 6 -20.81 -0.30 -14.09
CA VAL A 6 -20.44 -1.20 -13.00
C VAL A 6 -19.50 -0.48 -12.04
N TYR A 7 -19.93 -0.30 -10.79
CA TYR A 7 -19.02 0.08 -9.71
C TYR A 7 -18.35 -1.17 -9.14
N ARG A 8 -17.10 -1.42 -9.52
CA ARG A 8 -16.39 -2.64 -9.15
C ARG A 8 -15.77 -2.50 -7.76
N ARG A 9 -16.28 -3.30 -6.82
CA ARG A 9 -15.68 -3.56 -5.50
C ARG A 9 -14.95 -4.89 -5.42
N LEU A 10 -15.02 -5.68 -6.48
CA LEU A 10 -14.36 -6.97 -6.63
C LEU A 10 -12.86 -6.80 -6.84
N VAL A 11 -12.09 -7.61 -6.14
CA VAL A 11 -10.64 -7.72 -6.28
C VAL A 11 -10.28 -8.39 -7.62
N THR A 12 -9.27 -7.84 -8.31
CA THR A 12 -8.88 -8.37 -9.63
C THR A 12 -8.32 -9.80 -9.56
N SER A 13 -7.54 -10.16 -8.53
CA SER A 13 -7.02 -11.53 -8.37
C SER A 13 -8.15 -12.54 -8.20
N ASP A 14 -9.11 -12.25 -7.32
CA ASP A 14 -10.27 -13.10 -7.05
C ASP A 14 -11.10 -13.32 -8.32
N LEU A 15 -11.26 -12.28 -9.16
CA LEU A 15 -11.92 -12.40 -10.46
C LEU A 15 -11.16 -13.32 -11.42
N ILE A 16 -9.84 -13.25 -11.45
CA ILE A 16 -9.01 -14.09 -12.32
C ILE A 16 -9.08 -15.56 -11.87
N GLU A 17 -9.02 -15.80 -10.56
CA GLU A 17 -9.16 -17.14 -9.98
C GLU A 17 -10.55 -17.74 -10.27
N ASN A 18 -11.58 -16.88 -10.34
CA ASN A 18 -12.97 -17.26 -10.59
C ASN A 18 -13.47 -16.76 -11.96
N LYS A 19 -12.60 -16.81 -12.99
CA LYS A 19 -12.84 -16.20 -14.31
C LYS A 19 -14.14 -16.65 -14.97
N ASP A 20 -14.58 -17.87 -14.72
CA ASP A 20 -15.79 -18.43 -15.33
C ASP A 20 -17.05 -17.72 -14.79
N ILE A 21 -17.08 -17.39 -13.50
CA ILE A 21 -18.14 -16.57 -12.87
C ILE A 21 -18.07 -15.12 -13.40
N GLY A 22 -16.86 -14.65 -13.64
CA GLY A 22 -16.54 -13.30 -14.09
C GLY A 22 -16.68 -13.01 -15.58
N LYS A 23 -16.87 -14.04 -16.41
CA LYS A 23 -16.62 -13.98 -17.86
C LYS A 23 -17.39 -12.84 -18.55
N ASN A 24 -18.69 -12.72 -18.27
CA ASN A 24 -19.52 -11.69 -18.89
C ASN A 24 -19.05 -10.26 -18.54
N LEU A 25 -18.60 -10.04 -17.30
CA LEU A 25 -18.07 -8.74 -16.90
C LEU A 25 -16.74 -8.43 -17.61
N ILE A 26 -15.89 -9.44 -17.77
CA ILE A 26 -14.60 -9.33 -18.47
C ILE A 26 -14.84 -9.03 -19.95
N ASP A 27 -15.70 -9.82 -20.61
CA ASP A 27 -16.03 -9.65 -22.03
C ASP A 27 -16.64 -8.28 -22.29
N SER A 28 -17.65 -7.87 -21.51
CA SER A 28 -18.28 -6.55 -21.69
C SER A 28 -17.33 -5.39 -21.41
N TYR A 29 -16.36 -5.55 -20.50
CA TYR A 29 -15.30 -4.56 -20.30
C TYR A 29 -14.35 -4.48 -21.51
N LEU A 30 -13.96 -5.64 -22.07
CA LEU A 30 -13.05 -5.70 -23.22
C LEU A 30 -13.72 -5.22 -24.52
N ASN A 31 -15.03 -5.36 -24.63
CA ASN A 31 -15.84 -4.93 -25.77
C ASN A 31 -16.37 -3.48 -25.64
N ASP A 32 -15.94 -2.73 -24.63
CA ASP A 32 -16.41 -1.36 -24.32
C ASP A 32 -17.95 -1.24 -24.17
N GLU A 33 -18.62 -2.32 -23.74
CA GLU A 33 -20.08 -2.37 -23.58
C GLU A 33 -20.55 -1.76 -22.26
N VAL A 34 -19.66 -1.67 -21.26
CA VAL A 34 -19.96 -1.13 -19.93
C VAL A 34 -18.88 -0.17 -19.45
N MET A 35 -19.29 0.90 -18.76
CA MET A 35 -18.35 1.74 -18.02
C MET A 35 -18.03 1.10 -16.67
N THR A 36 -16.75 0.91 -16.34
CA THR A 36 -16.34 0.42 -15.02
C THR A 36 -15.71 1.52 -14.16
N ILE A 37 -16.31 1.81 -13.00
CA ILE A 37 -15.63 2.56 -11.93
C ILE A 37 -14.77 1.56 -11.16
N GLY A 38 -13.44 1.76 -11.19
CA GLY A 38 -12.46 0.76 -10.79
C GLY A 38 -12.06 -0.13 -11.98
N SER A 39 -11.59 0.46 -13.08
CA SER A 39 -11.11 -0.27 -14.27
C SER A 39 -10.08 -1.35 -13.92
N PHE A 40 -10.00 -2.44 -14.69
CA PHE A 40 -8.94 -3.44 -14.53
C PHE A 40 -7.54 -2.85 -14.71
N ARG A 41 -7.40 -1.73 -15.46
CA ARG A 41 -6.14 -0.99 -15.62
C ARG A 41 -5.64 -0.39 -14.31
N SER A 42 -6.53 -0.14 -13.33
CA SER A 42 -6.13 0.39 -12.02
C SER A 42 -5.43 -0.65 -11.15
N THR A 43 -5.39 -1.94 -11.56
CA THR A 43 -4.75 -3.02 -10.80
C THR A 43 -3.26 -2.75 -10.59
N LEU A 44 -2.59 -2.08 -11.53
CA LEU A 44 -1.18 -1.71 -11.38
C LEU A 44 -0.94 -0.88 -10.12
N PHE A 45 -1.80 0.10 -9.85
CA PHE A 45 -1.72 1.01 -8.70
C PHE A 45 -2.06 0.34 -7.37
N TYR A 46 -2.64 -0.86 -7.41
CA TYR A 46 -2.90 -1.67 -6.22
C TYR A 46 -1.66 -2.47 -5.79
N THR A 47 -0.76 -2.82 -6.72
CA THR A 47 0.45 -3.57 -6.39
C THR A 47 1.46 -2.72 -5.61
N LYS A 48 2.31 -3.36 -4.80
CA LYS A 48 3.40 -2.63 -4.11
C LYS A 48 4.50 -2.17 -5.05
N ASP A 49 4.59 -2.76 -6.24
CA ASP A 49 5.61 -2.44 -7.24
C ASP A 49 5.40 -1.06 -7.88
N ILE A 50 4.21 -0.46 -7.74
CA ILE A 50 3.95 0.90 -8.21
C ILE A 50 4.96 1.91 -7.66
N PHE A 51 5.42 1.73 -6.42
CA PHE A 51 6.41 2.62 -5.78
C PHE A 51 7.79 2.55 -6.46
N ARG A 52 8.15 1.40 -7.03
CA ARG A 52 9.34 1.25 -7.87
C ARG A 52 9.09 1.82 -9.27
N ILE A 53 7.96 1.46 -9.88
CA ILE A 53 7.60 1.87 -11.25
C ILE A 53 7.59 3.39 -11.39
N LEU A 54 6.98 4.11 -10.46
CA LEU A 54 6.95 5.58 -10.45
C LEU A 54 8.33 6.23 -10.41
N ARG A 55 9.38 5.49 -10.02
CA ARG A 55 10.77 5.94 -9.96
C ARG A 55 11.59 5.54 -11.19
N LEU A 56 11.06 4.74 -12.11
CA LEU A 56 11.75 4.31 -13.33
C LEU A 56 11.96 5.48 -14.31
N LYS A 57 13.01 5.40 -15.14
CA LYS A 57 13.32 6.44 -16.13
C LYS A 57 12.17 6.63 -17.12
N GLU A 58 11.48 5.56 -17.47
CA GLU A 58 10.33 5.54 -18.37
C GLU A 58 9.15 6.34 -17.78
N SER A 59 8.87 6.15 -16.49
CA SER A 59 7.85 6.95 -15.79
C SER A 59 8.27 8.41 -15.63
N GLN A 60 9.55 8.67 -15.33
CA GLN A 60 10.05 10.04 -15.21
C GLN A 60 9.92 10.84 -16.51
N LYS A 61 10.05 10.19 -17.68
CA LYS A 61 9.91 10.84 -19.00
C LYS A 61 8.49 11.31 -19.33
N ILE A 62 7.46 10.68 -18.74
CA ILE A 62 6.06 11.04 -18.98
C ILE A 62 5.48 11.98 -17.92
N LEU A 63 6.16 12.11 -16.78
CA LEU A 63 5.76 12.98 -15.68
C LEU A 63 6.43 14.34 -15.80
N SER A 64 5.75 15.39 -15.33
CA SER A 64 6.35 16.71 -15.21
C SER A 64 7.47 16.72 -14.17
N GLU A 65 8.35 17.72 -14.25
CA GLU A 65 9.41 17.94 -13.26
C GLU A 65 8.86 18.04 -11.84
N LYS A 66 7.75 18.77 -11.67
CA LYS A 66 7.06 18.91 -10.38
C LYS A 66 6.55 17.58 -9.83
N GLU A 67 6.03 16.70 -10.68
CA GLU A 67 5.56 15.37 -10.27
C GLU A 67 6.72 14.44 -9.91
N ASN A 68 7.82 14.50 -10.66
CA ASN A 68 9.03 13.74 -10.36
C ASN A 68 9.64 14.15 -9.01
N GLU A 69 9.75 15.45 -8.73
CA GLU A 69 10.20 15.95 -7.43
C GLU A 69 9.23 15.58 -6.30
N PHE A 70 7.93 15.61 -6.56
CA PHE A 70 6.93 15.14 -5.60
C PHE A 70 7.12 13.65 -5.25
N ILE A 71 7.33 12.79 -6.25
CA ILE A 71 7.59 11.36 -6.06
C ILE A 71 8.86 11.14 -5.25
N LYS A 72 9.96 11.78 -5.65
CA LYS A 72 11.27 11.66 -4.98
C LYS A 72 11.22 12.06 -3.51
N LYS A 73 10.42 13.07 -3.17
CA LYS A 73 10.27 13.55 -1.80
C LYS A 73 9.40 12.66 -0.91
N HIS A 74 8.41 11.96 -1.48
CA HIS A 74 7.37 11.29 -0.68
C HIS A 74 7.35 9.77 -0.79
N ILE A 75 8.02 9.18 -1.79
CA ILE A 75 8.10 7.73 -1.97
C ILE A 75 9.49 7.26 -1.54
N PRO A 76 9.61 6.47 -0.44
CA PRO A 76 10.88 5.89 -0.02
C PRO A 76 11.49 5.03 -1.13
N TYR A 77 12.82 4.85 -1.11
CA TYR A 77 13.46 3.98 -2.08
C TYR A 77 12.79 2.60 -2.06
N THR A 78 12.45 2.11 -3.25
CA THR A 78 11.74 0.84 -3.43
C THR A 78 12.30 0.14 -4.65
N GLU A 79 12.56 -1.15 -4.55
CA GLU A 79 13.08 -1.98 -5.63
C GLU A 79 12.49 -3.40 -5.56
N LYS A 80 12.49 -4.11 -6.69
CA LYS A 80 12.09 -5.51 -6.72
C LYS A 80 13.20 -6.34 -6.06
N PHE A 81 12.82 -7.27 -5.18
CA PHE A 81 13.77 -8.14 -4.51
C PHE A 81 14.33 -9.16 -5.49
N ASP A 82 15.66 -9.18 -5.62
CA ASP A 82 16.41 -10.24 -6.28
C ASP A 82 17.34 -10.90 -5.25
N TYR A 83 17.13 -12.19 -4.99
CA TYR A 83 17.86 -12.88 -3.94
C TYR A 83 19.37 -12.94 -4.19
N GLN A 84 19.80 -13.19 -5.43
CA GLN A 84 21.22 -13.35 -5.75
C GLN A 84 21.96 -12.03 -5.64
N LYS A 85 21.32 -10.94 -6.04
CA LYS A 85 21.90 -9.61 -6.06
C LYS A 85 21.80 -8.88 -4.72
N ASP A 86 20.67 -9.02 -4.02
CA ASP A 86 20.32 -8.10 -2.94
C ASP A 86 20.46 -8.72 -1.53
N LYS A 87 20.56 -10.05 -1.39
CA LYS A 87 20.56 -10.73 -0.07
C LYS A 87 21.57 -10.13 0.89
N GLU A 88 22.83 -10.03 0.50
CA GLU A 88 23.92 -9.60 1.40
C GLU A 88 23.70 -8.17 1.89
N LYS A 89 23.42 -7.24 0.96
CA LYS A 89 23.13 -5.83 1.26
C LYS A 89 21.93 -5.68 2.20
N ILE A 90 20.81 -6.34 1.86
CA ILE A 90 19.58 -6.24 2.65
C ILE A 90 19.77 -6.85 4.03
N LEU A 91 20.54 -7.93 4.15
CA LEU A 91 20.83 -8.57 5.43
C LEU A 91 21.77 -7.73 6.32
N GLU A 92 22.75 -7.06 5.73
CA GLU A 92 23.66 -6.14 6.44
C GLU A 92 22.91 -4.91 6.98
N GLU A 93 22.01 -4.35 6.18
CA GLU A 93 21.26 -3.14 6.51
C GLU A 93 19.80 -3.42 6.90
N LYS A 94 19.50 -4.60 7.46
CA LYS A 94 18.10 -5.08 7.65
C LYS A 94 17.16 -4.06 8.28
N ASP A 95 17.65 -3.27 9.24
CA ASP A 95 16.84 -2.29 9.99
C ASP A 95 16.34 -1.14 9.11
N LYS A 96 16.99 -0.90 7.97
CA LYS A 96 16.59 0.11 6.99
C LYS A 96 15.44 -0.34 6.10
N TYR A 97 15.09 -1.62 6.08
CA TYR A 97 14.19 -2.16 5.06
C TYR A 97 12.94 -2.85 5.60
N ILE A 98 11.90 -2.83 4.76
CA ILE A 98 10.67 -3.60 4.90
C ILE A 98 10.44 -4.40 3.62
N LEU A 99 10.20 -5.70 3.77
CA LEU A 99 9.91 -6.64 2.69
C LEU A 99 8.40 -6.78 2.57
N LYS A 100 7.89 -6.71 1.34
CA LYS A 100 6.45 -6.81 1.06
C LYS A 100 6.22 -7.63 -0.22
N PRO A 101 5.26 -8.56 -0.25
CA PRO A 101 4.89 -9.21 -1.49
C PRO A 101 4.30 -8.17 -2.45
N ILE A 102 4.59 -8.32 -3.75
CA ILE A 102 4.09 -7.38 -4.79
C ILE A 102 2.57 -7.34 -4.80
N GLN A 103 1.94 -8.50 -4.68
CA GLN A 103 0.49 -8.67 -4.54
C GLN A 103 0.20 -9.33 -3.19
N GLY A 104 -0.84 -8.89 -2.49
CA GLY A 104 -1.21 -9.50 -1.21
C GLY A 104 -2.14 -8.64 -0.37
N TYR A 105 -2.93 -9.33 0.46
CA TYR A 105 -3.96 -8.75 1.32
C TYR A 105 -3.64 -8.89 2.80
N ALA A 106 -4.25 -8.02 3.61
CA ALA A 106 -4.25 -8.11 5.08
C ALA A 106 -2.87 -8.22 5.76
N SER A 107 -1.84 -7.60 5.17
CA SER A 107 -0.46 -7.56 5.71
C SER A 107 0.26 -8.91 5.81
N HIS A 108 -0.24 -9.96 5.16
CA HIS A 108 0.45 -11.26 5.14
C HIS A 108 1.76 -11.17 4.34
N GLY A 109 2.81 -11.81 4.86
CA GLY A 109 4.14 -11.82 4.24
C GLY A 109 4.86 -10.48 4.31
N ILE A 110 4.45 -9.55 5.18
CA ILE A 110 5.21 -8.31 5.40
C ILE A 110 6.21 -8.52 6.53
N TYR A 111 7.49 -8.24 6.26
CA TYR A 111 8.56 -8.39 7.23
C TYR A 111 9.28 -7.06 7.42
N VAL A 112 9.39 -6.60 8.67
CA VAL A 112 10.08 -5.37 9.02
C VAL A 112 11.45 -5.75 9.58
N GLY A 113 12.56 -5.40 8.91
CA GLY A 113 13.86 -5.96 9.29
C GLY A 113 14.33 -5.61 10.70
N LYS A 114 13.91 -4.46 11.24
CA LYS A 114 14.16 -4.08 12.65
C LYS A 114 13.43 -4.94 13.69
N GLU A 115 12.40 -5.71 13.29
CA GLU A 115 11.64 -6.59 14.20
C GLU A 115 12.24 -7.99 14.31
N HIS A 116 13.31 -8.29 13.57
CA HIS A 116 13.93 -9.61 13.50
C HIS A 116 15.41 -9.51 13.83
N ASP A 117 15.99 -10.53 14.46
CA ASP A 117 17.44 -10.63 14.52
C ASP A 117 18.04 -10.99 13.14
N LYS A 118 19.37 -10.93 13.02
CA LYS A 118 20.04 -11.18 11.72
C LYS A 118 19.81 -12.61 11.21
N LYS A 119 19.81 -13.62 12.09
CA LYS A 119 19.63 -15.04 11.69
C LYS A 119 18.18 -15.31 11.30
N GLU A 120 17.22 -14.74 12.01
CA GLU A 120 15.81 -14.79 11.67
C GLU A 120 15.54 -14.12 10.32
N PHE A 121 16.12 -12.94 10.10
CA PHE A 121 15.94 -12.20 8.87
C PHE A 121 16.57 -12.89 7.67
N GLU A 122 17.73 -13.53 7.84
CA GLU A 122 18.32 -14.36 6.79
C GLU A 122 17.39 -15.51 6.38
N LYS A 123 16.80 -16.22 7.35
CA LYS A 123 15.81 -17.28 7.05
C LYS A 123 14.59 -16.73 6.32
N ILE A 124 14.14 -15.52 6.65
CA ILE A 124 13.04 -14.85 5.93
C ILE A 124 13.44 -14.62 4.46
N LEU A 125 14.64 -14.10 4.19
CA LEU A 125 15.14 -13.90 2.83
C LEU A 125 15.18 -15.22 2.05
N ASP A 126 15.64 -16.31 2.68
CA ASP A 126 15.65 -17.64 2.08
C ASP A 126 14.25 -18.16 1.77
N GLN A 127 13.26 -17.89 2.64
CA GLN A 127 11.85 -18.29 2.46
C GLN A 127 11.13 -17.53 1.33
N ILE A 128 11.61 -16.34 0.96
CA ILE A 128 11.01 -15.51 -0.08
C ILE A 128 11.83 -15.45 -1.36
N LYS A 129 12.95 -16.17 -1.45
CA LYS A 129 13.92 -16.10 -2.56
C LYS A 129 13.33 -16.27 -3.96
N ASP A 130 12.33 -17.14 -4.08
CA ASP A 130 11.65 -17.47 -5.34
C ASP A 130 10.27 -16.81 -5.45
N LYS A 131 9.96 -15.83 -4.59
CA LYS A 131 8.67 -15.14 -4.54
C LYS A 131 8.77 -13.70 -5.01
N ASP A 132 7.68 -13.18 -5.56
CA ASP A 132 7.58 -11.80 -6.01
C ASP A 132 7.44 -10.82 -4.83
N TYR A 133 8.57 -10.28 -4.40
CA TYR A 133 8.68 -9.29 -3.33
C TYR A 133 9.31 -7.99 -3.80
N ILE A 134 9.00 -6.91 -3.08
CA ILE A 134 9.79 -5.69 -3.05
C ILE A 134 10.53 -5.59 -1.72
N TYR A 135 11.64 -4.86 -1.73
CA TYR A 135 12.17 -4.23 -0.52
C TYR A 135 12.01 -2.71 -0.65
N GLN A 136 11.65 -2.07 0.45
CA GLN A 136 11.45 -0.62 0.53
C GLN A 136 12.14 -0.09 1.78
N GLU A 137 12.68 1.13 1.71
CA GLU A 137 13.17 1.83 2.88
C GLU A 137 12.06 1.97 3.93
N TYR A 138 12.35 1.57 5.16
CA TYR A 138 11.43 1.64 6.27
C TYR A 138 11.32 3.08 6.76
N TYR A 139 10.10 3.61 6.76
CA TYR A 139 9.81 4.92 7.32
C TYR A 139 9.26 4.77 8.74
N THR A 140 9.98 5.33 9.72
CA THR A 140 9.50 5.42 11.10
C THR A 140 8.60 6.64 11.25
N VAL A 141 7.30 6.40 11.33
CA VAL A 141 6.30 7.46 11.57
C VAL A 141 6.52 8.06 12.95
N LYS A 142 6.68 9.39 13.02
CA LYS A 142 6.66 10.11 14.31
C LYS A 142 5.26 10.00 14.90
N PRO A 143 5.08 9.41 16.09
CA PRO A 143 3.77 9.27 16.70
C PRO A 143 3.10 10.61 16.97
N ILE A 144 1.77 10.60 16.98
CA ILE A 144 0.91 11.72 17.34
C ILE A 144 0.03 11.33 18.52
N LYS A 145 -0.27 12.30 19.38
CA LYS A 145 -1.10 12.07 20.57
C LYS A 145 -2.57 12.01 20.20
N PHE A 146 -3.25 10.96 20.66
CA PHE A 146 -4.71 10.82 20.57
C PHE A 146 -5.30 10.45 21.93
N ILE A 147 -6.55 10.87 22.12
CA ILE A 147 -7.34 10.46 23.28
C ILE A 147 -7.90 9.06 23.00
N LYS A 148 -7.58 8.12 23.87
CA LYS A 148 -8.14 6.76 23.91
C LYS A 148 -9.04 6.65 25.13
N MET A 149 -10.24 6.14 24.92
CA MET A 149 -11.16 5.82 26.00
C MET A 149 -10.84 4.42 26.51
N GLU A 150 -10.51 4.31 27.80
CA GLU A 150 -10.38 3.04 28.52
C GLU A 150 -11.35 3.07 29.69
N ASP A 151 -12.37 2.22 29.63
CA ASP A 151 -13.54 2.30 30.50
C ASP A 151 -14.15 3.72 30.49
N ASP A 152 -14.36 4.32 31.67
CA ASP A 152 -14.86 5.68 31.85
C ASP A 152 -13.73 6.73 31.92
N LYS A 153 -12.50 6.39 31.52
CA LYS A 153 -11.34 7.31 31.61
C LYS A 153 -10.75 7.61 30.24
N ALA A 154 -10.61 8.90 29.96
CA ALA A 154 -9.85 9.38 28.81
C ALA A 154 -8.34 9.38 29.14
N LYS A 155 -7.54 8.71 28.32
CA LYS A 155 -6.07 8.75 28.40
C LYS A 155 -5.48 9.28 27.11
N LEU A 156 -4.39 10.04 27.25
CA LEU A 156 -3.62 10.53 26.12
C LEU A 156 -2.50 9.54 25.81
N GLU A 157 -2.51 8.95 24.63
CA GLU A 157 -1.52 7.97 24.19
C GLU A 157 -0.88 8.39 22.87
N ASP A 158 0.34 7.92 22.64
CA ASP A 158 1.06 8.12 21.38
C ASP A 158 0.67 7.02 20.38
N PHE A 159 0.22 7.42 19.18
CA PHE A 159 -0.14 6.51 18.11
C PHE A 159 0.66 6.79 16.84
N SER A 160 1.09 5.73 16.14
CA SER A 160 1.44 5.86 14.73
C SER A 160 0.17 6.03 13.89
N PHE A 161 0.32 6.55 12.68
CA PHE A 161 -0.82 6.81 11.80
C PHE A 161 -0.52 6.49 10.33
N VAL A 162 -1.59 6.20 9.59
CA VAL A 162 -1.58 6.08 8.13
C VAL A 162 -2.68 6.98 7.58
N THR A 163 -2.32 7.87 6.66
CA THR A 163 -3.25 8.78 5.99
C THR A 163 -3.55 8.29 4.58
N GLY A 164 -4.80 7.92 4.33
CA GLY A 164 -5.35 7.76 2.99
C GLY A 164 -5.90 9.09 2.48
N LEU A 165 -5.76 9.37 1.19
CA LEU A 165 -6.29 10.57 0.55
C LEU A 165 -7.35 10.16 -0.46
N PHE A 166 -8.54 10.76 -0.38
CA PHE A 166 -9.62 10.51 -1.33
C PHE A 166 -9.74 11.68 -2.30
N ALA A 167 -9.72 11.36 -3.60
CA ALA A 167 -9.97 12.30 -4.67
C ALA A 167 -11.10 11.78 -5.56
N TYR A 168 -11.95 12.70 -6.03
CA TYR A 168 -13.03 12.43 -6.97
C TYR A 168 -13.00 13.46 -8.08
N ASN A 169 -13.11 13.00 -9.33
CA ASN A 169 -13.03 13.86 -10.52
C ASN A 169 -11.84 14.84 -10.48
N LYS A 170 -10.64 14.30 -10.20
CA LYS A 170 -9.37 15.05 -10.06
C LYS A 170 -9.33 16.09 -8.92
N LYS A 171 -10.34 16.15 -8.05
CA LYS A 171 -10.39 17.06 -6.90
C LYS A 171 -10.20 16.27 -5.61
N PHE A 172 -9.29 16.75 -4.76
CA PHE A 172 -9.15 16.22 -3.41
C PHE A 172 -10.42 16.49 -2.59
N ILE A 173 -10.91 15.48 -1.88
CA ILE A 173 -12.15 15.51 -1.11
C ILE A 173 -11.85 15.56 0.40
N SER A 174 -11.21 14.51 0.92
CA SER A 174 -10.94 14.36 2.35
C SER A 174 -9.82 13.34 2.59
N PRO A 175 -9.06 13.47 3.68
CA PRO A 175 -8.25 12.37 4.17
C PRO A 175 -9.13 11.34 4.89
N TYR A 176 -8.57 10.15 5.07
CA TYR A 176 -9.06 9.06 5.91
C TYR A 176 -7.87 8.54 6.71
N MET A 177 -7.92 8.70 8.03
CA MET A 177 -6.79 8.38 8.89
C MET A 177 -7.09 7.14 9.73
N ARG A 178 -6.09 6.28 9.83
CA ARG A 178 -6.06 5.16 10.77
C ARG A 178 -4.89 5.34 11.71
N ILE A 179 -5.10 5.05 12.99
CA ILE A 179 -4.08 5.10 14.03
C ILE A 179 -3.91 3.74 14.70
N GLY A 180 -2.71 3.45 15.20
CA GLY A 180 -2.42 2.23 15.93
C GLY A 180 -1.05 2.28 16.62
N ASN A 181 -0.87 1.43 17.63
CA ASN A 181 0.35 1.38 18.44
C ASN A 181 1.33 0.32 17.91
N ALA A 182 0.91 -0.48 16.93
CA ALA A 182 1.74 -1.48 16.28
C ALA A 182 2.47 -0.90 15.06
N ALA A 183 3.64 -1.45 14.73
CA ALA A 183 4.42 -1.06 13.54
C ALA A 183 3.64 -1.22 12.22
N LEU A 184 2.66 -2.13 12.17
CA LEU A 184 1.72 -2.30 11.07
C LEU A 184 0.30 -1.96 11.52
N ILE A 185 -0.29 -0.94 10.90
CA ILE A 185 -1.67 -0.51 11.14
C ILE A 185 -2.57 -1.20 10.10
N SER A 186 -3.14 -2.34 10.46
CA SER A 186 -3.97 -3.16 9.57
C SER A 186 -5.04 -3.92 10.34
N SER A 187 -6.04 -4.48 9.64
CA SER A 187 -7.13 -5.25 10.25
C SER A 187 -6.70 -6.50 11.01
N ALA A 188 -5.48 -6.99 10.79
CA ALA A 188 -4.91 -8.07 11.57
C ALA A 188 -4.42 -7.65 12.97
N ARG A 189 -4.41 -6.34 13.29
CA ARG A 189 -4.00 -5.77 14.58
C ARG A 189 -5.04 -4.75 15.05
N GLN A 190 -5.04 -4.43 16.35
CA GLN A 190 -5.94 -3.39 16.87
C GLN A 190 -5.55 -2.03 16.28
N TYR A 191 -6.50 -1.37 15.61
CA TYR A 191 -6.35 -0.02 15.08
C TYR A 191 -7.66 0.75 15.23
N TYR A 192 -7.57 2.08 15.18
CA TYR A 192 -8.71 2.98 15.24
C TYR A 192 -8.80 3.80 13.96
N VAL A 193 -10.03 4.13 13.55
CA VAL A 193 -10.30 5.14 12.52
C VAL A 193 -10.56 6.46 13.24
N VAL A 194 -9.92 7.53 12.80
CA VAL A 194 -10.06 8.85 13.44
C VAL A 194 -10.64 9.87 12.49
N SER A 195 -11.48 10.75 13.04
CA SER A 195 -12.07 11.87 12.32
C SER A 195 -10.99 12.85 11.87
N SER A 196 -11.13 13.37 10.66
CA SER A 196 -10.29 14.44 10.14
C SER A 196 -11.11 15.73 10.03
N LEU A 197 -10.60 16.82 10.60
CA LEU A 197 -11.29 18.11 10.62
C LEU A 197 -10.58 19.09 9.68
N LYS A 198 -11.34 19.71 8.79
CA LYS A 198 -10.85 20.85 8.00
C LYS A 198 -11.13 22.13 8.76
N ILE A 199 -10.10 22.67 9.41
CA ILE A 199 -10.19 23.96 10.10
C ILE A 199 -9.95 25.06 9.07
N ARG A 200 -10.84 26.05 9.00
CA ARG A 200 -10.57 27.32 8.31
C ARG A 200 -10.16 28.32 9.38
N GLU A 201 -8.91 28.77 9.34
CA GLU A 201 -8.50 29.93 10.12
C GLU A 201 -9.27 31.16 9.61
N LYS A 202 -9.75 31.97 10.55
CA LYS A 202 -10.44 33.23 10.28
C LYS A 202 -9.44 34.36 10.14
#